data_AF-A0A0F9LM64-F1
#
_entry.id   AF-A0A0F9LM64-F1
#
_cell.length_a   1.000
_cell.length_b   1.000
_cell.length_c   1.000
_cell.angle_alpha   90.00
_cell.angle_beta   90.00
_cell.angle_gamma   90.00
#
_symmetry.space_group_name_H-M   'P 1'
#
loop_
_entity.id
_entity.type
_entity.pdbx_description
1 polymer ?
#
loop_
_entity_poly.entity_id
_entity_poly.type
_entity_poly.pdbx_seq_one_letter_code
_entity_poly.pdbx_strand_id
1 'polypeptide(L)'
;MVSRAHALSRDELVRTLTAYSGITTADGAGDGTTLVDSNLIGKNDFITEKTILIMSGDAKGEDKGALSFNTVNGAITAQGTGFSAQIKAGTIYRILNISSIEIDVANMDAKIGTPTDPAGTTTLFAWMANLFAVSGQAQGLVYYGKVTTYTDPTHFKVSDLAGFGDAFFKDNYRAYVVRDNGGAGAAPQGEMQPVSDYVSSDGGFTHTAFTTPVAVDDEILLIHNRLAEVLDLLGDVGNASASTLGSIYAILGNPAQSFLAMIGYEGATALANKLTAARAALLDEITAARLAELDPANLPADIDTLLTRLSAARAGYLDELDFDLQGTLAVIAGYIDAEVAAILGDVGDASTSTLGSLYAILGNPAQSFLTMIGYEGATALANKLTAARAALLDQITAARMAELDPANIPADIDTLLTRLSAARAALLDEITAVRLAELDAANLPADIDTLLTRLSATRAGYLDELDFDLQGLLTAIAAYLDTEIAAILGLVDSAESVGPYSYLDAGGEQTVVEDTATTRRRIFVEFSNRNMTQTGKFIIYRKTDGTNYDIWATVPCTLGAGDDRAWDAELTTPQHWKLTYTEDVDETAARDIPWNVITQVIE
;
A
#
# COMPACT_ATOMS: atom_id res chain seq x y z
N MET A 1 -56.35 24.38 1.36
CA MET A 1 -56.44 24.68 2.80
C MET A 1 -55.09 25.18 3.32
N VAL A 2 -54.66 26.38 2.92
CA VAL A 2 -53.65 27.13 3.71
C VAL A 2 -54.44 27.86 4.79
N SER A 3 -55.09 27.11 5.69
CA SER A 3 -56.28 27.62 6.38
C SER A 3 -56.38 27.11 7.80
N ARG A 4 -56.50 28.06 8.73
CA ARG A 4 -56.68 27.95 10.19
C ARG A 4 -55.41 27.76 11.02
N ALA A 5 -54.56 26.75 10.79
CA ALA A 5 -53.42 26.51 11.70
C ALA A 5 -52.42 27.69 11.76
N HIS A 6 -52.02 28.24 10.61
CA HIS A 6 -51.11 29.39 10.55
C HIS A 6 -51.75 30.70 11.03
N ALA A 7 -53.08 30.85 10.87
CA ALA A 7 -53.81 32.01 11.39
C ALA A 7 -53.85 31.98 12.93
N LEU A 8 -54.12 30.80 13.52
CA LEU A 8 -54.14 30.62 14.96
C LEU A 8 -52.76 30.84 15.60
N SER A 9 -51.68 30.35 14.97
CA SER A 9 -50.31 30.58 15.46
C SER A 9 -49.90 32.05 15.40
N ARG A 10 -50.27 32.77 14.33
CA ARG A 10 -50.00 34.21 14.24
C ARG A 10 -50.80 35.01 15.28
N ASP A 11 -52.07 34.66 15.48
CA ASP A 11 -52.90 35.33 16.48
C ASP A 11 -52.41 35.05 17.90
N GLU A 12 -51.88 33.85 18.16
CA GLU A 12 -51.24 33.51 19.43
C GLU A 12 -49.94 34.31 19.65
N LEU A 13 -49.09 34.44 18.63
CA LEU A 13 -47.88 35.27 18.69
C LEU A 13 -48.21 36.74 18.92
N VAL A 14 -49.24 37.27 18.25
CA VAL A 14 -49.70 38.64 18.47
C VAL A 14 -50.25 38.80 19.89
N ARG A 15 -50.94 37.78 20.43
CA ARG A 15 -51.46 37.80 21.80
C ARG A 15 -50.36 37.73 22.85
N THR A 16 -49.30 36.95 22.64
CA THR A 16 -48.16 36.88 23.58
C THR A 16 -47.32 38.16 23.53
N LEU A 17 -47.13 38.72 22.33
CA LEU A 17 -46.35 39.93 22.12
C LEU A 17 -47.10 41.20 22.55
N THR A 18 -48.43 41.20 22.58
CA THR A 18 -49.22 42.39 22.93
C THR A 18 -49.69 42.31 24.38
N ALA A 19 -49.16 43.16 25.24
CA ALA A 19 -49.63 43.34 26.62
C ALA A 19 -51.02 43.99 26.66
N TYR A 20 -51.26 44.98 25.80
CA TYR A 20 -52.51 45.73 25.74
C TYR A 20 -52.75 46.32 24.35
N SER A 21 -54.01 46.40 23.94
CA SER A 21 -54.45 47.16 22.76
C SER A 21 -55.51 48.14 23.19
N GLY A 22 -55.33 49.42 22.87
CA GLY A 22 -56.20 50.49 23.33
C GLY A 22 -56.48 51.52 22.26
N ILE A 23 -57.38 52.42 22.60
CA ILE A 23 -57.68 53.64 21.85
C ILE A 23 -57.58 54.78 22.85
N THR A 24 -56.75 55.77 22.56
CA THR A 24 -56.59 56.92 23.45
C THR A 24 -57.92 57.64 23.63
N THR A 25 -58.22 58.07 24.86
CA THR A 25 -59.49 58.70 25.22
C THR A 25 -59.36 60.20 25.41
N ALA A 26 -58.14 60.72 25.47
CA ALA A 26 -57.82 62.14 25.52
C ALA A 26 -56.54 62.44 24.74
N ASP A 27 -56.36 63.71 24.40
CA ASP A 27 -55.11 64.20 23.79
C ASP A 27 -53.97 64.10 24.81
N GLY A 28 -52.85 63.53 24.38
CA GLY A 28 -51.59 63.58 25.12
C GLY A 28 -50.95 64.97 25.12
N ALA A 29 -49.72 65.07 25.62
CA ALA A 29 -48.94 66.30 25.61
C ALA A 29 -48.62 66.73 24.17
N GLY A 30 -48.62 68.04 23.93
CA GLY A 30 -48.43 68.61 22.58
C GLY A 30 -47.10 68.27 21.92
N ASP A 31 -46.11 67.86 22.71
CA ASP A 31 -44.79 67.41 22.27
C ASP A 31 -44.71 65.90 21.99
N GLY A 32 -45.83 65.17 22.09
CA GLY A 32 -45.86 63.72 21.85
C GLY A 32 -45.26 62.89 22.98
N THR A 33 -44.91 63.48 24.14
CA THR A 33 -44.30 62.76 25.26
C THR A 33 -45.30 61.95 26.08
N THR A 34 -46.60 62.13 25.88
CA THR A 34 -47.61 61.35 26.59
C THR A 34 -48.73 60.86 25.68
N LEU A 35 -49.39 59.79 26.11
CA LEU A 35 -50.67 59.33 25.57
C LEU A 35 -51.61 58.99 26.73
N VAL A 36 -52.91 59.18 26.56
CA VAL A 36 -53.90 59.02 27.63
C VAL A 36 -55.02 58.07 27.20
N ASP A 37 -55.20 56.99 27.96
CA ASP A 37 -56.34 56.07 27.82
C ASP A 37 -56.97 55.83 29.20
N SER A 38 -58.18 56.38 29.41
CA SER A 38 -58.90 56.27 30.68
C SER A 38 -59.28 54.84 31.03
N ASN A 39 -59.30 53.90 30.07
CA ASN A 39 -59.53 52.49 30.35
C ASN A 39 -58.37 51.84 31.14
N LEU A 40 -57.22 52.50 31.20
CA LEU A 40 -56.08 52.10 32.01
C LEU A 40 -56.17 52.58 33.46
N ILE A 41 -57.13 53.42 33.83
CA ILE A 41 -57.26 53.90 35.21
C ILE A 41 -57.52 52.72 36.16
N GLY A 42 -56.79 52.69 37.27
CA GLY A 42 -56.87 51.65 38.30
C GLY A 42 -56.23 50.32 37.91
N LYS A 43 -55.56 50.22 36.75
CA LYS A 43 -54.79 49.03 36.39
C LYS A 43 -53.42 49.03 37.07
N ASN A 44 -52.87 47.84 37.32
CA ASN A 44 -51.47 47.68 37.77
C ASN A 44 -50.49 48.19 36.70
N ASP A 45 -49.28 48.56 37.12
CA ASP A 45 -48.24 48.93 36.18
C ASP A 45 -47.65 47.69 35.48
N PHE A 46 -48.23 47.38 34.32
CA PHE A 46 -47.68 46.46 33.35
C PHE A 46 -47.13 47.20 32.13
N ILE A 47 -46.90 48.51 32.22
CA ILE A 47 -46.67 49.38 31.06
C ILE A 47 -45.25 49.95 31.08
N THR A 48 -44.76 50.38 32.24
CA THR A 48 -43.39 50.89 32.39
C THR A 48 -42.38 49.86 31.85
N GLU A 49 -41.36 50.35 31.14
CA GLU A 49 -40.35 49.53 30.44
C GLU A 49 -40.88 48.65 29.29
N LYS A 50 -42.07 48.94 28.75
CA LYS A 50 -42.58 48.29 27.53
C LYS A 50 -42.60 49.23 26.34
N THR A 51 -42.53 48.66 25.14
CA THR A 51 -42.68 49.42 23.89
C THR A 51 -44.16 49.72 23.60
N ILE A 52 -44.45 50.97 23.30
CA ILE A 52 -45.73 51.48 22.81
C ILE A 52 -45.62 51.59 21.29
N LEU A 53 -46.52 50.96 20.53
CA LEU A 53 -46.61 51.07 19.07
C LEU A 53 -47.89 51.80 18.68
N ILE A 54 -47.76 52.89 17.92
CA ILE A 54 -48.90 53.68 17.43
C ILE A 54 -49.43 53.09 16.12
N MET A 55 -50.72 52.75 16.08
CA MET A 55 -51.34 52.02 14.97
C MET A 55 -52.18 52.95 14.05
N SER A 56 -52.49 54.17 14.47
CA SER A 56 -53.24 55.17 13.68
C SER A 56 -52.82 56.61 14.03
N GLY A 57 -53.36 57.61 13.31
CA GLY A 57 -53.05 59.02 13.55
C GLY A 57 -51.73 59.47 12.92
N ASP A 58 -51.26 60.66 13.30
CA ASP A 58 -50.11 61.31 12.65
C ASP A 58 -48.77 60.61 12.98
N ALA A 59 -48.64 60.03 14.18
CA ALA A 59 -47.48 59.25 14.61
C ALA A 59 -47.59 57.74 14.24
N LYS A 60 -48.43 57.38 13.26
CA LYS A 60 -48.68 55.97 12.90
C LYS A 60 -47.39 55.26 12.47
N GLY A 61 -47.15 54.10 13.08
CA GLY A 61 -45.99 53.24 12.80
C GLY A 61 -44.79 53.56 13.67
N GLU A 62 -44.83 54.60 14.48
CA GLU A 62 -43.79 54.89 15.46
C GLU A 62 -43.95 54.02 16.70
N ASP A 63 -42.81 53.68 17.29
CA ASP A 63 -42.73 53.03 18.58
C ASP A 63 -41.82 53.80 19.56
N LYS A 64 -42.19 53.76 20.85
CA LYS A 64 -41.42 54.37 21.94
C LYS A 64 -41.52 53.53 23.20
N GLY A 65 -40.45 53.48 23.98
CA GLY A 65 -40.49 52.91 25.33
C GLY A 65 -41.39 53.72 26.27
N ALA A 66 -42.10 53.07 27.17
CA ALA A 66 -42.84 53.72 28.24
C ALA A 66 -41.89 54.03 29.42
N LEU A 67 -41.65 55.31 29.67
CA LEU A 67 -40.85 55.79 30.81
C LEU A 67 -41.58 55.58 32.13
N SER A 68 -42.87 55.85 32.16
CA SER A 68 -43.71 55.70 33.35
C SER A 68 -45.17 55.57 32.98
N PHE A 69 -45.94 54.93 33.86
CA PHE A 69 -47.38 54.83 33.76
C PHE A 69 -48.07 55.37 35.01
N ASN A 70 -49.01 56.29 34.82
CA ASN A 70 -49.81 56.85 35.90
C ASN A 70 -51.16 56.13 35.99
N THR A 71 -51.27 55.25 36.98
CA THR A 71 -52.47 54.42 37.23
C THR A 71 -53.70 55.24 37.60
N VAL A 72 -53.56 56.50 38.01
CA VAL A 72 -54.66 57.35 38.47
C VAL A 72 -55.40 58.01 37.30
N ASN A 73 -54.68 58.43 36.27
CA ASN A 73 -55.26 59.15 35.13
C ASN A 73 -55.12 58.40 33.79
N GLY A 74 -54.48 57.23 33.77
CA GLY A 74 -54.29 56.45 32.55
C GLY A 74 -53.27 57.06 31.57
N ALA A 75 -52.45 58.01 32.02
CA ALA A 75 -51.41 58.62 31.20
C ALA A 75 -50.16 57.74 31.18
N ILE A 76 -49.61 57.51 29.98
CA ILE A 76 -48.31 56.87 29.77
C ILE A 76 -47.35 57.94 29.27
N THR A 77 -46.19 58.06 29.93
CA THR A 77 -45.11 58.94 29.49
C THR A 77 -44.16 58.14 28.61
N ALA A 78 -43.96 58.57 27.37
CA ALA A 78 -42.98 57.99 26.45
C ALA A 78 -41.54 58.40 26.85
N GLN A 79 -40.56 57.56 26.52
CA GLN A 79 -39.15 57.87 26.70
C GLN A 79 -38.64 58.85 25.65
N GLY A 80 -37.52 59.51 25.99
CA GLY A 80 -36.81 60.43 25.10
C GLY A 80 -37.63 61.67 24.76
N THR A 81 -37.60 62.06 23.48
CA THR A 81 -38.31 63.25 22.97
C THR A 81 -39.79 63.00 22.68
N GLY A 82 -40.34 61.84 23.04
CA GLY A 82 -41.70 61.45 22.68
C GLY A 82 -41.84 61.00 21.22
N PHE A 83 -43.09 60.89 20.78
CA PHE A 83 -43.47 60.64 19.38
C PHE A 83 -43.34 61.92 18.54
N SER A 84 -43.25 61.80 17.21
CA SER A 84 -43.05 62.96 16.32
C SER A 84 -44.22 63.95 16.29
N ALA A 85 -45.39 63.54 16.82
CA ALA A 85 -46.60 64.34 16.90
C ALA A 85 -47.37 64.05 18.20
N GLN A 86 -48.25 64.98 18.59
CA GLN A 86 -49.17 64.78 19.69
C GLN A 86 -50.10 63.59 19.45
N ILE A 87 -50.16 62.66 20.41
CA ILE A 87 -51.09 61.53 20.34
C ILE A 87 -52.50 62.01 20.69
N LYS A 88 -53.33 62.22 19.66
CA LYS A 88 -54.71 62.70 19.78
C LYS A 88 -55.65 61.64 20.33
N ALA A 89 -56.75 62.05 20.93
CA ALA A 89 -57.86 61.16 21.29
C ALA A 89 -58.37 60.39 20.05
N GLY A 90 -58.72 59.12 20.21
CA GLY A 90 -59.12 58.23 19.12
C GLY A 90 -57.96 57.51 18.43
N THR A 91 -56.72 57.67 18.90
CA THR A 91 -55.55 56.99 18.34
C THR A 91 -55.47 55.54 18.84
N ILE A 92 -55.45 54.59 17.91
CA ILE A 92 -55.25 53.17 18.18
C ILE A 92 -53.77 52.93 18.49
N TYR A 93 -53.49 52.20 19.56
CA TYR A 93 -52.13 51.84 19.96
C TYR A 93 -52.05 50.44 20.55
N ARG A 94 -50.83 49.91 20.64
CA ARG A 94 -50.51 48.65 21.32
C ARG A 94 -49.35 48.83 22.28
N ILE A 95 -49.41 48.12 23.39
CA ILE A 95 -48.28 47.96 24.31
C ILE A 95 -47.73 46.57 24.07
N LEU A 96 -46.45 46.48 23.72
CA LEU A 96 -45.77 45.25 23.37
C LEU A 96 -44.93 44.76 24.55
N ASN A 97 -44.90 43.44 24.78
CA ASN A 97 -44.11 42.78 25.82
C ASN A 97 -42.60 42.72 25.49
N ILE A 98 -42.08 43.71 24.77
CA ILE A 98 -40.66 43.85 24.44
C ILE A 98 -40.13 45.14 25.06
N SER A 99 -38.88 45.12 25.51
CA SER A 99 -38.13 46.32 25.84
C SER A 99 -37.56 46.88 24.53
N SER A 100 -37.62 48.20 24.35
CA SER A 100 -36.91 48.88 23.27
C SER A 100 -35.46 49.12 23.67
N ILE A 101 -34.54 49.10 22.69
CA ILE A 101 -33.11 49.44 22.90
C ILE A 101 -32.97 50.80 23.60
N GLU A 102 -33.86 51.75 23.34
CA GLU A 102 -33.89 53.07 23.99
C GLU A 102 -34.03 52.97 25.53
N ILE A 103 -34.79 51.99 26.05
CA ILE A 103 -34.98 51.76 27.50
C ILE A 103 -33.70 51.23 28.12
N ASP A 104 -33.11 50.20 27.50
CA ASP A 104 -31.93 49.53 28.03
C ASP A 104 -30.71 50.47 28.01
N VAL A 105 -30.56 51.27 26.94
CA VAL A 105 -29.47 52.26 26.81
C VAL A 105 -29.61 53.38 27.86
N ALA A 106 -30.81 53.92 28.06
CA ALA A 106 -31.03 54.95 29.08
C ALA A 106 -30.69 54.44 30.50
N ASN A 107 -31.02 53.18 30.80
CA ASN A 107 -30.66 52.54 32.07
C ASN A 107 -29.15 52.32 32.24
N MET A 108 -28.43 52.03 31.15
CA MET A 108 -26.97 51.91 31.16
C MET A 108 -26.29 53.27 31.39
N ASP A 109 -26.72 54.30 30.68
CA ASP A 109 -26.17 55.66 30.80
C ASP A 109 -26.32 56.20 32.23
N ALA A 110 -27.47 55.96 32.88
CA ALA A 110 -27.69 56.34 34.27
C ALA A 110 -26.73 55.65 35.26
N LYS A 111 -26.33 54.39 35.00
CA LYS A 111 -25.38 53.62 35.83
C LYS A 111 -23.92 54.00 35.57
N ILE A 112 -23.58 54.31 34.33
CA ILE A 112 -22.25 54.80 33.96
C ILE A 112 -22.04 56.19 34.55
N GLY A 113 -23.06 57.07 34.49
CA GLY A 113 -23.01 58.45 34.93
C GLY A 113 -22.30 59.37 33.94
N THR A 114 -22.08 60.63 34.34
CA THR A 114 -21.28 61.57 33.54
C THR A 114 -19.88 61.74 34.15
N PRO A 115 -18.85 62.01 33.35
CA PRO A 115 -17.51 62.32 33.86
C PRO A 115 -17.46 63.58 34.73
N THR A 116 -18.55 64.35 34.80
CA THR A 116 -18.70 65.60 35.57
C THR A 116 -19.53 65.46 36.84
N ASP A 117 -19.79 64.24 37.32
CA ASP A 117 -20.49 64.00 38.60
C ASP A 117 -19.50 63.59 39.72
N PRO A 118 -18.74 64.51 40.31
CA PRO A 118 -17.81 64.23 41.40
C PRO A 118 -18.51 63.93 42.74
N ALA A 119 -19.85 63.97 42.83
CA ALA A 119 -20.60 63.79 44.07
C ALA A 119 -21.51 62.54 44.11
N GLY A 120 -21.85 61.93 42.97
CA GLY A 120 -22.76 60.78 42.92
C GLY A 120 -22.14 59.48 43.42
N THR A 121 -22.58 58.95 44.55
CA THR A 121 -22.03 57.70 45.14
C THR A 121 -22.40 56.42 44.40
N THR A 122 -23.19 56.50 43.32
CA THR A 122 -23.80 55.33 42.66
C THR A 122 -23.40 55.15 41.20
N THR A 123 -22.47 55.96 40.66
CA THR A 123 -22.01 55.86 39.27
C THR A 123 -20.61 55.26 39.16
N LEU A 124 -20.30 54.62 38.02
CA LEU A 124 -18.97 54.04 37.77
C LEU A 124 -17.85 55.09 37.83
N PHE A 125 -18.07 56.26 37.22
CA PHE A 125 -17.07 57.33 37.20
C PHE A 125 -16.73 57.86 38.60
N ALA A 126 -17.71 57.98 39.49
CA ALA A 126 -17.46 58.39 40.88
C ALA A 126 -16.69 57.34 41.69
N TRP A 127 -16.96 56.05 41.45
CA TRP A 127 -16.19 54.97 42.06
C TRP A 127 -14.72 55.00 41.62
N MET A 128 -14.48 55.21 40.31
CA MET A 128 -13.12 55.34 39.78
C MET A 128 -12.39 56.57 40.32
N ALA A 129 -13.06 57.72 40.43
CA ALA A 129 -12.46 58.94 41.00
C ALA A 129 -12.03 58.75 42.47
N ASN A 130 -12.86 58.10 43.29
CA ASN A 130 -12.51 57.78 44.67
C ASN A 130 -11.35 56.79 44.77
N LEU A 131 -11.30 55.77 43.89
CA LEU A 131 -10.19 54.83 43.83
C LEU A 131 -8.85 55.55 43.58
N PHE A 132 -8.83 56.51 42.66
CA PHE A 132 -7.62 57.29 42.37
C PHE A 132 -7.30 58.34 43.45
N ALA A 133 -8.28 58.94 44.10
CA ALA A 133 -8.04 59.89 45.20
C ALA A 133 -7.42 59.20 46.43
N VAL A 134 -7.85 57.98 46.76
CA VAL A 134 -7.28 57.20 47.87
C VAL A 134 -5.83 56.76 47.56
N SER A 135 -5.46 56.64 46.28
CA SER A 135 -4.07 56.41 45.87
C SER A 135 -3.14 57.64 46.03
N GLY A 136 -3.68 58.82 46.33
CA GLY A 136 -2.93 60.05 46.62
C GLY A 136 -2.41 60.18 48.07
N GLN A 137 -2.87 59.34 48.99
CA GLN A 137 -2.20 59.07 50.27
C GLN A 137 -1.37 57.79 50.18
N ALA A 138 -0.68 57.62 49.06
CA ALA A 138 0.27 56.52 48.88
C ALA A 138 1.33 56.61 49.97
N GLN A 139 1.50 55.52 50.72
CA GLN A 139 2.73 55.21 51.41
C GLN A 139 3.84 55.03 50.36
N GLY A 140 4.27 56.13 49.74
CA GLY A 140 5.32 56.14 48.76
C GLY A 140 6.54 55.49 49.38
N LEU A 141 7.01 54.40 48.78
CA LEU A 141 8.20 53.72 49.26
C LEU A 141 9.46 54.55 48.99
N VAL A 142 9.37 55.54 48.11
CA VAL A 142 10.45 56.47 47.76
C VAL A 142 9.87 57.86 47.48
N TYR A 143 10.50 58.91 48.01
CA TYR A 143 10.27 60.30 47.64
C TYR A 143 11.56 60.93 47.15
N TYR A 144 11.45 61.92 46.28
CA TYR A 144 12.59 62.64 45.71
C TYR A 144 12.47 64.12 46.03
N GLY A 145 13.61 64.76 46.30
CA GLY A 145 13.69 66.21 46.24
C GLY A 145 15.12 66.72 46.34
N LYS A 146 15.28 68.02 46.10
CA LYS A 146 16.57 68.71 46.16
C LYS A 146 16.76 69.43 47.48
N VAL A 147 17.96 69.38 48.05
CA VAL A 147 18.29 70.11 49.27
C VAL A 147 18.20 71.60 48.98
N THR A 148 17.22 72.25 49.59
CA THR A 148 16.99 73.69 49.50
C THR A 148 17.75 74.47 50.57
N THR A 149 18.11 73.85 51.68
CA THR A 149 18.88 74.49 52.76
C THR A 149 19.68 73.45 53.53
N TYR A 150 20.99 73.68 53.68
CA TYR A 150 21.82 72.98 54.65
C TYR A 150 21.87 73.79 55.94
N THR A 151 21.61 73.15 57.09
CA THR A 151 21.63 73.84 58.39
C THR A 151 22.87 73.47 59.18
N ASP A 152 23.10 72.17 59.37
CA ASP A 152 24.25 71.60 60.07
C ASP A 152 24.45 70.14 59.63
N PRO A 153 25.50 69.41 60.08
CA PRO A 153 25.81 68.05 59.60
C PRO A 153 24.69 67.01 59.75
N THR A 154 23.65 67.30 60.53
CA THR A 154 22.51 66.41 60.81
C THR A 154 21.16 66.97 60.34
N HIS A 155 21.16 68.14 59.69
CA HIS A 155 19.93 68.83 59.28
C HIS A 155 20.01 69.43 57.89
N PHE A 156 19.05 69.07 57.03
CA PHE A 156 18.80 69.72 55.74
C PHE A 156 17.30 69.95 55.52
N LYS A 157 16.95 70.78 54.54
CA LYS A 157 15.56 71.03 54.14
C LYS A 157 15.32 70.69 52.68
N VAL A 158 14.20 70.06 52.38
CA VAL A 158 13.68 69.84 51.02
C VAL A 158 12.29 70.44 50.96
N SER A 159 12.20 71.70 50.55
CA SER A 159 10.95 72.48 50.62
C SER A 159 9.81 71.86 49.81
N ASP A 160 10.12 71.16 48.71
CA ASP A 160 9.13 70.46 47.86
C ASP A 160 8.46 69.27 48.58
N LEU A 161 9.03 68.84 49.70
CA LEU A 161 8.49 67.79 50.54
C LEU A 161 7.84 68.36 51.82
N ALA A 162 7.38 69.61 51.83
CA ALA A 162 6.55 70.13 52.93
C ALA A 162 5.10 69.57 52.87
N GLY A 163 4.40 69.55 54.01
CA GLY A 163 2.96 69.23 54.07
C GLY A 163 2.56 67.76 54.30
N PHE A 164 3.51 66.84 54.52
CA PHE A 164 3.21 65.41 54.77
C PHE A 164 2.81 65.07 56.22
N GLY A 165 2.98 66.00 57.16
CA GLY A 165 2.81 65.80 58.61
C GLY A 165 4.12 65.37 59.32
N ASP A 166 4.36 65.88 60.52
CA ASP A 166 5.66 65.78 61.22
C ASP A 166 6.12 64.33 61.49
N ALA A 167 5.18 63.40 61.62
CA ALA A 167 5.49 61.98 61.86
C ALA A 167 5.71 61.16 60.58
N PHE A 168 5.51 61.73 59.39
CA PHE A 168 5.42 60.96 58.15
C PHE A 168 6.73 60.27 57.77
N PHE A 169 7.84 61.02 57.78
CA PHE A 169 9.16 60.49 57.41
C PHE A 169 9.95 59.94 58.61
N LYS A 170 9.58 60.34 59.81
CA LYS A 170 10.24 59.98 61.06
C LYS A 170 10.26 58.45 61.25
N ASP A 171 11.44 57.92 61.54
CA ASP A 171 11.72 56.51 61.88
C ASP A 171 11.34 55.48 60.79
N ASN A 172 10.75 55.90 59.67
CA ASN A 172 10.28 55.02 58.60
C ASN A 172 11.05 55.20 57.30
N TYR A 173 11.91 56.22 57.19
CA TYR A 173 12.65 56.54 55.97
C TYR A 173 14.13 56.77 56.23
N ARG A 174 14.94 56.57 55.19
CA ARG A 174 16.35 56.95 55.14
C ARG A 174 16.60 57.93 54.00
N ALA A 175 17.45 58.94 54.23
CA ALA A 175 17.89 59.88 53.22
C ALA A 175 19.10 59.30 52.46
N TYR A 176 18.95 59.13 51.15
CA TYR A 176 19.98 58.64 50.24
C TYR A 176 20.40 59.75 49.28
N VAL A 177 21.69 60.07 49.23
CA VAL A 177 22.21 61.12 48.34
C VAL A 177 22.49 60.51 46.96
N VAL A 178 21.62 60.81 45.99
CA VAL A 178 21.73 60.28 44.61
C VAL A 178 22.84 60.96 43.84
N ARG A 179 22.92 62.27 43.97
CA ARG A 179 23.87 63.12 43.28
C ARG A 179 24.20 64.31 44.17
N ASP A 180 25.48 64.50 44.45
CA ASP A 180 25.94 65.74 45.06
C ASP A 180 26.04 66.86 44.00
N ASN A 181 26.03 68.10 44.45
CA ASN A 181 26.26 69.28 43.61
C ASN A 181 27.75 69.44 43.23
N GLY A 182 28.66 68.76 43.92
CA GLY A 182 30.11 68.85 43.74
C GLY A 182 30.68 68.12 42.52
N GLY A 183 29.91 67.22 41.89
CA GLY A 183 30.29 66.43 40.74
C GLY A 183 30.37 64.93 41.03
N ALA A 184 30.14 64.10 40.01
CA ALA A 184 29.92 62.66 40.17
C ALA A 184 30.98 61.93 41.02
N GLY A 185 30.54 61.34 42.13
CA GLY A 185 31.28 60.37 42.93
C GLY A 185 32.05 60.94 44.14
N ALA A 186 31.87 62.22 44.49
CA ALA A 186 32.39 62.72 45.75
C ALA A 186 31.48 62.32 46.92
N ALA A 187 32.03 62.21 48.13
CA ALA A 187 31.19 62.05 49.32
C ALA A 187 30.34 63.34 49.52
N PRO A 188 29.05 63.24 49.86
CA PRO A 188 28.36 62.04 50.36
C PRO A 188 27.56 61.24 49.32
N GLN A 189 27.82 61.38 48.01
CA GLN A 189 27.08 60.65 46.98
C GLN A 189 27.13 59.13 47.21
N GLY A 190 25.96 58.49 47.19
CA GLY A 190 25.81 57.05 47.41
C GLY A 190 25.69 56.64 48.88
N GLU A 191 25.78 57.59 49.82
CA GLU A 191 25.52 57.31 51.23
C GLU A 191 24.04 57.36 51.57
N MET A 192 23.67 56.62 52.63
CA MET A 192 22.32 56.53 53.16
C MET A 192 22.33 56.71 54.67
N GLN A 193 21.51 57.63 55.19
CA GLN A 193 21.41 57.89 56.63
C GLN A 193 19.95 57.84 57.10
N PRO A 194 19.65 57.26 58.27
CA PRO A 194 18.29 57.21 58.79
C PRO A 194 17.75 58.61 59.13
N VAL A 195 16.47 58.84 58.86
CA VAL A 195 15.75 60.05 59.24
C VAL A 195 15.11 59.85 60.61
N SER A 196 15.54 60.62 61.60
CA SER A 196 15.05 60.54 62.98
C SER A 196 14.00 61.59 63.33
N ASP A 197 13.85 62.63 62.51
CA ASP A 197 12.77 63.62 62.66
C ASP A 197 12.46 64.33 61.33
N TYR A 198 11.26 64.87 61.22
CA TYR A 198 10.82 65.67 60.08
C TYR A 198 9.88 66.80 60.50
N VAL A 199 10.05 67.98 59.92
CA VAL A 199 9.26 69.18 60.19
C VAL A 199 8.43 69.51 58.95
N SER A 200 7.12 69.32 59.04
CA SER A 200 6.24 69.40 57.88
C SER A 200 6.02 70.81 57.37
N SER A 201 6.17 71.82 58.22
CA SER A 201 5.94 73.22 57.84
C SER A 201 6.94 73.73 56.82
N ASP A 202 8.15 73.19 56.77
CA ASP A 202 9.23 73.68 55.91
C ASP A 202 10.05 72.56 55.24
N GLY A 203 9.67 71.30 55.40
CA GLY A 203 10.37 70.17 54.82
C GLY A 203 11.74 69.92 55.45
N GLY A 204 11.94 70.27 56.72
CA GLY A 204 13.17 70.01 57.46
C GLY A 204 13.31 68.53 57.83
N PHE A 205 14.49 67.95 57.65
CA PHE A 205 14.83 66.58 58.00
C PHE A 205 15.97 66.55 59.01
N THR A 206 15.83 65.73 60.05
CA THR A 206 16.93 65.37 60.97
C THR A 206 17.40 63.97 60.64
N HIS A 207 18.71 63.80 60.47
CA HIS A 207 19.32 62.52 60.10
C HIS A 207 20.67 62.31 60.81
N THR A 208 21.18 61.07 60.77
CA THR A 208 22.57 60.79 61.18
C THR A 208 23.56 61.45 60.22
N ALA A 209 24.66 62.01 60.73
CA ALA A 209 25.61 62.74 59.89
C ALA A 209 26.21 61.87 58.77
N PHE A 210 26.22 62.40 57.55
CA PHE A 210 26.93 61.84 56.39
C PHE A 210 28.46 62.01 56.57
N THR A 211 29.27 61.28 55.80
CA THR A 211 30.74 61.41 55.91
C THR A 211 31.24 62.79 55.46
N THR A 212 30.54 63.42 54.52
CA THR A 212 30.69 64.83 54.12
C THR A 212 29.32 65.52 54.25
N PRO A 213 29.24 66.77 54.74
CA PRO A 213 27.96 67.48 54.81
C PRO A 213 27.25 67.58 53.45
N VAL A 214 25.93 67.40 53.45
CA VAL A 214 25.10 67.69 52.27
C VAL A 214 25.11 69.18 51.96
N ALA A 215 25.10 69.54 50.68
CA ALA A 215 25.07 70.92 50.20
C ALA A 215 23.69 71.27 49.63
N VAL A 216 23.47 72.57 49.44
CA VAL A 216 22.32 73.04 48.64
C VAL A 216 22.46 72.51 47.21
N ASP A 217 21.33 72.12 46.63
CA ASP A 217 21.14 71.45 45.33
C ASP A 217 21.53 69.97 45.26
N ASP A 218 21.98 69.35 46.36
CA ASP A 218 22.13 67.89 46.42
C ASP A 218 20.77 67.19 46.20
N GLU A 219 20.76 66.11 45.42
CA GLU A 219 19.56 65.36 45.10
C GLU A 219 19.40 64.18 46.06
N ILE A 220 18.31 64.16 46.83
CA ILE A 220 18.06 63.17 47.88
C ILE A 220 16.82 62.33 47.54
N LEU A 221 16.94 61.02 47.74
CA LEU A 221 15.81 60.09 47.82
C LEU A 221 15.52 59.73 49.28
N LEU A 222 14.27 59.87 49.70
CA LEU A 222 13.79 59.39 50.99
C LEU A 222 13.21 58.00 50.75
N ILE A 223 13.94 56.97 51.14
CA ILE A 223 13.59 55.57 50.88
C ILE A 223 13.00 54.96 52.15
N HIS A 224 11.82 54.36 52.06
CA HIS A 224 11.17 53.70 53.18
C HIS A 224 12.04 52.55 53.69
N ASN A 225 12.09 52.34 55.02
CA ASN A 225 12.97 51.37 55.66
C ASN A 225 12.83 49.96 55.08
N ARG A 226 11.61 49.52 54.73
CA ARG A 226 11.41 48.20 54.08
C ARG A 226 12.13 48.04 52.74
N LEU A 227 12.30 49.11 51.95
CA LEU A 227 13.11 49.06 50.73
C LEU A 227 14.60 49.19 51.04
N ALA A 228 14.96 50.04 52.02
CA ALA A 228 16.35 50.17 52.47
C ALA A 228 16.88 48.85 53.06
N GLU A 229 16.07 48.10 53.80
CA GLU A 229 16.37 46.77 54.32
C GLU A 229 16.58 45.75 53.20
N VAL A 230 15.86 45.86 52.09
CA VAL A 230 16.11 45.00 50.91
C VAL A 230 17.43 45.36 50.24
N LEU A 231 17.79 46.64 50.20
CA LEU A 231 19.09 47.07 49.69
C LEU A 231 20.24 46.63 50.61
N ASP A 232 20.06 46.73 51.92
CA ASP A 232 20.99 46.21 52.93
C ASP A 232 21.12 44.68 52.78
N LEU A 233 20.00 43.96 52.62
CA LEU A 233 19.98 42.51 52.38
C LEU A 233 20.69 42.12 51.08
N LEU A 234 20.50 42.89 50.00
CA LEU A 234 21.20 42.67 48.73
C LEU A 234 22.71 42.94 48.86
N GLY A 235 23.10 43.95 49.64
CA GLY A 235 24.49 44.22 50.01
C GLY A 235 25.10 43.07 50.82
N ASP A 236 24.36 42.57 51.82
CA ASP A 236 24.75 41.43 52.64
C ASP A 236 24.83 40.13 51.83
N VAL A 237 23.96 39.93 50.84
CA VAL A 237 24.03 38.82 49.88
C VAL A 237 25.22 38.99 48.93
N GLY A 238 25.52 40.22 48.50
CA GLY A 238 26.69 40.53 47.66
C GLY A 238 28.02 40.32 48.40
N ASN A 239 28.04 40.59 49.71
CA ASN A 239 29.18 40.38 50.60
C ASN A 239 29.14 39.03 51.35
N ALA A 240 28.17 38.16 51.04
CA ALA A 240 28.04 36.86 51.70
C ALA A 240 29.22 35.97 51.34
N SER A 241 30.15 35.82 52.27
CA SER A 241 31.16 34.76 52.24
C SER A 241 30.47 33.38 52.23
N ALA A 242 31.17 32.34 51.74
CA ALA A 242 30.62 31.01 51.49
C ALA A 242 29.84 30.35 52.65
N SER A 243 29.99 30.81 53.90
CA SER A 243 29.23 30.30 55.04
C SER A 243 27.76 30.78 55.07
N THR A 244 27.47 32.00 54.60
CA THR A 244 26.11 32.57 54.63
C THR A 244 25.24 32.03 53.50
N LEU A 245 25.84 31.71 52.34
CA LEU A 245 25.17 31.00 51.25
C LEU A 245 24.70 29.61 51.71
N GLY A 246 25.47 28.92 52.56
CA GLY A 246 25.08 27.63 53.14
C GLY A 246 23.82 27.71 54.00
N SER A 247 23.59 28.83 54.70
CA SER A 247 22.41 29.05 55.54
C SER A 247 21.17 29.35 54.69
N ILE A 248 21.33 30.15 53.63
CA ILE A 248 20.25 30.47 52.68
C ILE A 248 19.83 29.22 51.91
N TYR A 249 20.78 28.37 51.50
CA TYR A 249 20.52 27.06 50.89
C TYR A 249 19.77 26.10 51.80
N ALA A 250 19.95 26.20 53.12
CA ALA A 250 19.25 25.38 54.11
C ALA A 250 17.79 25.83 54.33
N ILE A 251 17.49 27.13 54.16
CA ILE A 251 16.15 27.69 54.40
C ILE A 251 15.26 27.61 53.15
N LEU A 252 15.80 27.97 51.98
CA LEU A 252 15.01 27.98 50.74
C LEU A 252 14.95 26.61 50.04
N GLY A 253 15.71 25.64 50.54
CA GLY A 253 16.00 24.41 49.81
C GLY A 253 16.87 24.72 48.60
N ASN A 254 17.96 24.00 48.42
CA ASN A 254 18.72 24.12 47.19
C ASN A 254 17.80 23.78 46.01
N PRO A 255 17.49 24.70 45.07
CA PRO A 255 16.58 24.42 43.96
C PRO A 255 17.05 23.22 43.11
N ALA A 256 18.35 22.93 43.08
CA ALA A 256 18.86 21.71 42.48
C ALA A 256 18.51 20.46 43.30
N GLN A 257 18.52 20.53 44.64
CA GLN A 257 18.12 19.41 45.52
C GLN A 257 16.60 19.26 45.61
N SER A 258 15.81 20.34 45.58
CA SER A 258 14.34 20.25 45.57
C SER A 258 13.83 19.81 44.20
N PHE A 259 14.49 20.21 43.10
CA PHE A 259 14.24 19.60 41.79
C PHE A 259 14.65 18.11 41.82
N LEU A 260 15.87 17.75 42.26
CA LEU A 260 16.28 16.34 42.42
C LEU A 260 15.36 15.51 43.34
N ALA A 261 14.76 16.12 44.38
CA ALA A 261 13.82 15.47 45.27
C ALA A 261 12.41 15.35 44.66
N MET A 262 12.01 16.29 43.79
CA MET A 262 10.74 16.24 43.07
C MET A 262 10.76 15.24 41.90
N ILE A 263 11.90 15.06 41.24
CA ILE A 263 12.11 13.92 40.32
C ILE A 263 12.45 12.64 41.09
N GLY A 264 12.83 12.73 42.37
CA GLY A 264 13.45 11.62 43.08
C GLY A 264 14.81 11.29 42.48
N TYR A 265 15.74 10.78 43.29
CA TYR A 265 17.00 10.24 42.78
C TYR A 265 16.79 9.06 41.80
N GLU A 266 15.56 8.52 41.76
CA GLU A 266 15.09 7.62 40.72
C GLU A 266 14.62 8.33 39.45
N GLY A 267 14.16 9.57 39.42
CA GLY A 267 13.45 10.12 38.24
C GLY A 267 14.30 10.36 37.01
N ALA A 268 15.54 10.85 37.14
CA ALA A 268 16.38 11.07 35.95
C ALA A 268 16.92 9.74 35.39
N THR A 269 17.42 8.86 36.26
CA THR A 269 17.90 7.52 35.85
C THR A 269 16.75 6.61 35.45
N ALA A 270 15.60 6.65 36.13
CA ALA A 270 14.42 5.89 35.76
C ALA A 270 13.72 6.48 34.54
N LEU A 271 13.74 7.79 34.30
CA LEU A 271 13.27 8.34 33.03
C LEU A 271 14.21 7.93 31.89
N ALA A 272 15.52 8.00 32.09
CA ALA A 272 16.49 7.50 31.10
C ALA A 272 16.33 6.00 30.84
N ASN A 273 16.14 5.19 31.89
CA ASN A 273 15.90 3.76 31.79
C ASN A 273 14.53 3.45 31.16
N LYS A 274 13.48 4.20 31.51
CA LYS A 274 12.14 4.07 30.89
C LYS A 274 12.16 4.50 29.43
N LEU A 275 12.91 5.55 29.08
CA LEU A 275 13.07 6.00 27.70
C LEU A 275 13.93 5.02 26.90
N THR A 276 14.96 4.44 27.51
CA THR A 276 15.79 3.38 26.92
C THR A 276 14.97 2.10 26.72
N ALA A 277 14.18 1.70 27.71
CA ALA A 277 13.28 0.55 27.63
C ALA A 277 12.14 0.77 26.63
N ALA A 278 11.53 1.96 26.61
CA ALA A 278 10.52 2.33 25.63
C ALA A 278 11.10 2.37 24.21
N ARG A 279 12.32 2.90 24.04
CA ARG A 279 13.04 2.88 22.76
C ARG A 279 13.36 1.45 22.32
N ALA A 280 13.80 0.58 23.24
CA ALA A 280 14.04 -0.82 22.95
C ALA A 280 12.75 -1.54 22.55
N ALA A 281 11.66 -1.37 23.31
CA ALA A 281 10.36 -1.95 22.98
C ALA A 281 9.81 -1.46 21.63
N LEU A 282 9.99 -0.17 21.31
CA LEU A 282 9.57 0.39 20.02
C LEU A 282 10.43 -0.15 18.87
N LEU A 283 11.74 -0.34 19.09
CA LEU A 283 12.64 -0.97 18.11
C LEU A 283 12.29 -2.44 17.90
N ASP A 284 11.94 -3.17 18.97
CA ASP A 284 11.48 -4.55 18.90
C ASP A 284 10.15 -4.65 18.15
N GLU A 285 9.20 -3.73 18.40
CA GLU A 285 7.92 -3.65 17.71
C GLU A 285 8.09 -3.29 16.22
N ILE A 286 8.96 -2.32 15.89
CA ILE A 286 9.28 -1.98 14.50
C ILE A 286 9.97 -3.16 13.80
N THR A 287 10.87 -3.86 14.49
CA THR A 287 11.56 -5.04 13.95
C THR A 287 10.59 -6.19 13.73
N ALA A 288 9.69 -6.44 14.69
CA ALA A 288 8.64 -7.45 14.57
C ALA A 288 7.63 -7.10 13.46
N ALA A 289 7.23 -5.83 13.33
CA ALA A 289 6.35 -5.39 12.26
C ALA A 289 7.02 -5.47 10.88
N ARG A 290 8.31 -5.12 10.78
CA ARG A 290 9.10 -5.28 9.55
C ARG A 290 9.33 -6.73 9.18
N LEU A 291 9.57 -7.61 10.16
CA LEU A 291 9.67 -9.05 9.97
C LEU A 291 8.30 -9.71 9.69
N ALA A 292 7.19 -9.11 10.12
CA ALA A 292 5.86 -9.56 9.73
C ALA A 292 5.48 -9.12 8.30
N GLU A 293 5.96 -7.95 7.86
CA GLU A 293 5.78 -7.44 6.49
C GLU A 293 6.68 -8.19 5.49
N LEU A 294 7.94 -8.44 5.86
CA LEU A 294 8.81 -9.43 5.23
C LEU A 294 8.52 -10.79 5.84
N ASP A 295 7.31 -11.33 5.68
CA ASP A 295 7.00 -12.66 6.22
C ASP A 295 8.03 -13.68 5.67
N PRO A 296 9.04 -14.07 6.47
CA PRO A 296 10.10 -14.93 5.99
C PRO A 296 9.58 -16.35 5.84
N ALA A 297 8.36 -16.65 6.28
CA ALA A 297 7.67 -17.89 5.96
C ALA A 297 7.09 -17.88 4.54
N ASN A 298 6.68 -16.72 4.02
CA ASN A 298 6.13 -16.62 2.67
C ASN A 298 7.20 -16.33 1.61
N LEU A 299 8.33 -15.72 1.96
CA LEU A 299 9.44 -15.48 1.03
C LEU A 299 9.93 -16.76 0.33
N PRO A 300 10.17 -17.89 1.04
CA PRO A 300 10.47 -19.18 0.42
C PRO A 300 9.33 -19.69 -0.45
N ALA A 301 8.07 -19.59 0.01
CA ALA A 301 6.90 -20.06 -0.74
C ALA A 301 6.65 -19.24 -2.03
N ASP A 302 6.87 -17.93 -1.97
CA ASP A 302 6.77 -17.01 -3.10
C ASP A 302 7.90 -17.28 -4.10
N ILE A 303 9.13 -17.48 -3.61
CA ILE A 303 10.29 -17.88 -4.44
C ILE A 303 10.04 -19.23 -5.11
N ASP A 304 9.52 -20.22 -4.37
CA ASP A 304 9.16 -21.54 -4.91
C ASP A 304 8.03 -21.44 -5.94
N THR A 305 7.03 -20.59 -5.70
CA THR A 305 5.97 -20.31 -6.67
C THR A 305 6.53 -19.67 -7.94
N LEU A 306 7.48 -18.73 -7.80
CA LEU A 306 8.14 -18.08 -8.93
C LEU A 306 9.04 -19.05 -9.72
N LEU A 307 9.81 -19.89 -9.01
CA LEU A 307 10.61 -20.95 -9.60
C LEU A 307 9.77 -22.01 -10.31
N THR A 308 8.60 -22.36 -9.75
CA THR A 308 7.64 -23.30 -10.34
C THR A 308 7.08 -22.72 -11.64
N ARG A 309 6.63 -21.45 -11.61
CA ARG A 309 6.13 -20.76 -12.81
C ARG A 309 7.20 -20.59 -13.87
N LEU A 310 8.44 -20.27 -13.48
CA LEU A 310 9.56 -20.11 -14.40
C LEU A 310 9.98 -21.47 -15.00
N SER A 311 9.97 -22.54 -14.21
CA SER A 311 10.24 -23.90 -14.67
C SER A 311 9.20 -24.36 -15.69
N ALA A 312 7.91 -24.14 -15.42
CA ALA A 312 6.82 -24.49 -16.33
C ALA A 312 6.89 -23.68 -17.64
N ALA A 313 7.15 -22.37 -17.57
CA ALA A 313 7.33 -21.54 -18.75
C ALA A 313 8.56 -21.97 -19.57
N ARG A 314 9.66 -22.32 -18.90
CA ARG A 314 10.87 -22.83 -19.56
C ARG A 314 10.64 -24.18 -20.24
N ALA A 315 9.87 -25.09 -19.62
CA ALA A 315 9.50 -26.36 -20.23
C ALA A 315 8.68 -26.13 -21.51
N GLY A 316 7.63 -25.31 -21.45
CA GLY A 316 6.82 -24.99 -22.64
C GLY A 316 7.63 -24.37 -23.78
N TYR A 317 8.57 -23.47 -23.48
CA TYR A 317 9.49 -22.92 -24.50
C TYR A 317 10.45 -23.97 -25.07
N LEU A 318 10.90 -24.93 -24.26
CA LEU A 318 11.78 -26.00 -24.74
C LEU A 318 11.02 -27.01 -25.60
N ASP A 319 9.77 -27.31 -25.27
CA ASP A 319 8.89 -28.19 -26.05
C ASP A 319 8.60 -27.58 -27.44
N GLU A 320 8.30 -26.28 -27.50
CA GLU A 320 8.14 -25.55 -28.77
C GLU A 320 9.44 -25.58 -29.60
N LEU A 321 10.59 -25.37 -28.94
CA LEU A 321 11.89 -25.38 -29.62
C LEU A 321 12.26 -26.78 -30.15
N ASP A 322 11.94 -27.84 -29.41
CA ASP A 322 12.17 -29.23 -29.81
C ASP A 322 11.30 -29.61 -31.01
N PHE A 323 10.01 -29.24 -30.98
CA PHE A 323 9.09 -29.49 -32.09
C PHE A 323 9.56 -28.83 -33.40
N ASP A 324 9.97 -27.56 -33.33
CA ASP A 324 10.50 -26.83 -34.49
C ASP A 324 11.84 -27.40 -34.98
N LEU A 325 12.71 -27.83 -34.05
CA LEU A 325 14.00 -28.40 -34.39
C LEU A 325 13.84 -29.77 -35.06
N GLN A 326 12.96 -30.64 -34.56
CA GLN A 326 12.69 -31.94 -35.17
C GLN A 326 12.08 -31.79 -36.57
N GLY A 327 11.13 -30.86 -36.74
CA GLY A 327 10.59 -30.53 -38.06
C GLY A 327 11.66 -30.03 -39.03
N THR A 328 12.55 -29.15 -38.57
CA THR A 328 13.66 -28.62 -39.37
C THR A 328 14.69 -29.70 -39.72
N LEU A 329 15.06 -30.55 -38.75
CA LEU A 329 16.00 -31.64 -38.96
C LEU A 329 15.46 -32.71 -39.91
N ALA A 330 14.16 -33.01 -39.86
CA ALA A 330 13.52 -33.92 -40.81
C ALA A 330 13.58 -33.38 -42.26
N VAL A 331 13.36 -32.07 -42.43
CA VAL A 331 13.50 -31.40 -43.73
C VAL A 331 14.96 -31.41 -44.22
N ILE A 332 15.91 -31.09 -43.34
CA ILE A 332 17.35 -31.14 -43.66
C ILE A 332 17.78 -32.56 -44.03
N ALA A 333 17.34 -33.59 -43.29
CA ALA A 333 17.63 -34.98 -43.60
C ALA A 333 17.11 -35.37 -44.99
N GLY A 334 15.88 -34.97 -45.34
CA GLY A 334 15.33 -35.19 -46.67
C GLY A 334 16.13 -34.50 -47.79
N TYR A 335 16.63 -33.29 -47.56
CA TYR A 335 17.52 -32.60 -48.50
C TYR A 335 18.88 -33.30 -48.63
N ILE A 336 19.49 -33.71 -47.51
CA ILE A 336 20.76 -34.43 -47.51
C ILE A 336 20.62 -35.76 -48.24
N ASP A 337 19.56 -36.53 -47.99
CA ASP A 337 19.34 -37.81 -48.67
C ASP A 337 19.22 -37.63 -50.18
N ALA A 338 18.53 -36.57 -50.62
CA ALA A 338 18.40 -36.23 -52.05
C ALA A 338 19.72 -35.77 -52.67
N GLU A 339 20.47 -34.90 -51.99
CA GLU A 339 21.79 -34.42 -52.46
C GLU A 339 22.83 -35.55 -52.47
N VAL A 340 22.86 -36.40 -51.45
CA VAL A 340 23.76 -37.55 -51.37
C VAL A 340 23.42 -38.56 -52.47
N ALA A 341 22.15 -38.81 -52.77
CA ALA A 341 21.75 -39.65 -53.90
C ALA A 341 22.20 -39.05 -55.25
N ALA A 342 22.10 -37.73 -55.41
CA ALA A 342 22.58 -37.04 -56.61
C ALA A 342 24.11 -37.10 -56.75
N ILE A 343 24.85 -36.82 -55.66
CA ILE A 343 26.32 -36.91 -55.62
C ILE A 343 26.78 -38.35 -55.86
N LEU A 344 26.11 -39.36 -55.29
CA LEU A 344 26.42 -40.76 -55.54
C LEU A 344 26.18 -41.15 -57.00
N GLY A 345 25.17 -40.57 -57.65
CA GLY A 345 24.96 -40.69 -59.09
C GLY A 345 26.11 -40.09 -59.91
N ASP A 346 26.51 -38.86 -59.59
CA ASP A 346 27.58 -38.13 -60.31
C ASP A 346 28.99 -38.71 -60.05
N VAL A 347 29.27 -39.16 -58.83
CA VAL A 347 30.54 -39.79 -58.43
C VAL A 347 30.62 -41.24 -58.93
N GLY A 348 29.48 -41.93 -59.05
CA GLY A 348 29.37 -43.24 -59.66
C GLY A 348 29.87 -43.27 -61.10
N ASP A 349 29.59 -42.21 -61.87
CA ASP A 349 30.07 -42.05 -63.25
C ASP A 349 31.54 -41.56 -63.34
N ALA A 350 32.02 -40.80 -62.35
CA ALA A 350 33.40 -40.30 -62.34
C ALA A 350 34.45 -41.35 -61.87
N SER A 351 34.09 -42.24 -60.93
CA SER A 351 35.07 -43.10 -60.23
C SER A 351 35.75 -44.16 -61.12
N THR A 352 35.15 -44.54 -62.25
CA THR A 352 35.74 -45.51 -63.19
C THR A 352 36.56 -44.86 -64.31
N SER A 353 36.37 -43.57 -64.58
CA SER A 353 37.00 -42.85 -65.71
C SER A 353 38.13 -41.90 -65.28
N THR A 354 38.02 -41.20 -64.14
CA THR A 354 38.96 -40.13 -63.76
C THR A 354 40.09 -40.55 -62.82
N LEU A 355 39.90 -41.58 -61.99
CA LEU A 355 40.97 -42.06 -61.08
C LEU A 355 42.01 -42.94 -61.78
N GLY A 356 41.62 -43.69 -62.81
CA GLY A 356 42.56 -44.45 -63.64
C GLY A 356 43.50 -43.57 -64.47
N SER A 357 43.05 -42.36 -64.85
CA SER A 357 43.82 -41.42 -65.65
C SER A 357 44.83 -40.59 -64.83
N LEU A 358 44.52 -40.26 -63.57
CA LEU A 358 45.44 -39.52 -62.68
C LEU A 358 46.61 -40.38 -62.16
N TYR A 359 46.38 -41.66 -61.86
CA TYR A 359 47.45 -42.58 -61.42
C TYR A 359 48.44 -42.90 -62.54
N ALA A 360 47.98 -42.85 -63.80
CA ALA A 360 48.83 -42.99 -64.98
C ALA A 360 49.67 -41.73 -65.29
N ILE A 361 49.22 -40.55 -64.87
CA ILE A 361 49.91 -39.26 -65.15
C ILE A 361 50.95 -38.90 -64.08
N LEU A 362 50.68 -39.13 -62.79
CA LEU A 362 51.49 -38.55 -61.72
C LEU A 362 52.62 -39.45 -61.18
N GLY A 363 52.58 -40.76 -61.39
CA GLY A 363 53.58 -41.68 -60.83
C GLY A 363 53.66 -41.64 -59.29
N ASN A 364 54.52 -42.47 -58.68
CA ASN A 364 54.63 -42.58 -57.22
C ASN A 364 55.57 -41.49 -56.64
N PRO A 365 55.04 -40.48 -55.91
CA PRO A 365 55.84 -39.34 -55.40
C PRO A 365 56.87 -39.74 -54.34
N ALA A 366 56.70 -40.90 -53.69
CA ALA A 366 57.63 -41.38 -52.67
C ALA A 366 58.97 -41.84 -53.27
N GLN A 367 59.00 -42.30 -54.53
CA GLN A 367 60.26 -42.59 -55.22
C GLN A 367 60.97 -41.32 -55.68
N SER A 368 60.23 -40.24 -55.96
CA SER A 368 60.74 -38.95 -56.42
C SER A 368 61.45 -38.16 -55.32
N PHE A 369 61.00 -38.26 -54.06
CA PHE A 369 61.57 -37.52 -52.94
C PHE A 369 62.80 -38.21 -52.32
N LEU A 370 62.83 -39.55 -52.29
CA LEU A 370 63.97 -40.33 -51.80
C LEU A 370 65.20 -40.28 -52.72
N THR A 371 65.01 -40.00 -54.02
CA THR A 371 66.13 -39.70 -54.94
C THR A 371 66.69 -38.29 -54.75
N MET A 372 65.97 -37.37 -54.09
CA MET A 372 66.32 -35.94 -54.05
C MET A 372 67.19 -35.50 -52.86
N ILE A 373 67.23 -36.27 -51.76
CA ILE A 373 67.87 -35.79 -50.49
C ILE A 373 69.11 -36.56 -50.03
N GLY A 374 69.40 -37.76 -50.56
CA GLY A 374 70.63 -38.52 -50.25
C GLY A 374 70.81 -38.91 -48.75
N TYR A 375 71.13 -40.18 -48.50
CA TYR A 375 71.12 -40.77 -47.15
C TYR A 375 72.18 -40.20 -46.16
N GLU A 376 73.12 -39.37 -46.60
CA GLU A 376 74.22 -38.85 -45.77
C GLU A 376 73.90 -37.54 -45.00
N GLY A 377 72.87 -36.78 -45.36
CA GLY A 377 72.59 -35.48 -44.75
C GLY A 377 71.92 -35.53 -43.36
N ALA A 378 71.09 -36.54 -43.10
CA ALA A 378 70.24 -36.60 -41.90
C ALA A 378 71.00 -36.96 -40.61
N THR A 379 72.00 -37.85 -40.72
CA THR A 379 72.72 -38.38 -39.55
C THR A 379 73.69 -37.36 -38.93
N ALA A 380 74.27 -36.47 -39.75
CA ALA A 380 75.23 -35.47 -39.28
C ALA A 380 74.60 -34.36 -38.43
N LEU A 381 73.33 -34.03 -38.67
CA LEU A 381 72.61 -33.00 -37.92
C LEU A 381 72.23 -33.47 -36.51
N ALA A 382 71.82 -34.75 -36.37
CA ALA A 382 71.42 -35.32 -35.10
C ALA A 382 72.55 -35.34 -34.06
N ASN A 383 73.78 -35.64 -34.48
CA ASN A 383 74.93 -35.74 -33.56
C ASN A 383 75.34 -34.39 -32.96
N LYS A 384 75.24 -33.29 -33.73
CA LYS A 384 75.60 -31.94 -33.25
C LYS A 384 74.65 -31.43 -32.18
N LEU A 385 73.36 -31.76 -32.29
CA LEU A 385 72.34 -31.30 -31.36
C LEU A 385 72.46 -31.95 -29.98
N THR A 386 72.87 -33.22 -29.93
CA THR A 386 73.03 -33.98 -28.68
C THR A 386 74.16 -33.44 -27.79
N ALA A 387 75.30 -33.06 -28.36
CA ALA A 387 76.45 -32.58 -27.60
C ALA A 387 76.21 -31.21 -26.93
N ALA A 388 75.51 -30.30 -27.62
CA ALA A 388 75.21 -28.97 -27.08
C ALA A 388 74.29 -29.01 -25.85
N ARG A 389 73.38 -30.00 -25.79
CA ARG A 389 72.44 -30.17 -24.67
C ARG A 389 73.13 -30.57 -23.37
N ALA A 390 74.17 -31.39 -23.44
CA ALA A 390 74.85 -31.90 -22.25
C ALA A 390 75.59 -30.79 -21.46
N ALA A 391 76.32 -29.91 -22.17
CA ALA A 391 77.11 -28.86 -21.53
C ALA A 391 76.26 -27.82 -20.76
N LEU A 392 75.04 -27.55 -21.23
CA LEU A 392 74.14 -26.59 -20.57
C LEU A 392 73.62 -27.12 -19.21
N LEU A 393 73.42 -28.44 -19.10
CA LEU A 393 72.89 -29.07 -17.88
C LEU A 393 73.90 -29.01 -16.72
N ASP A 394 75.19 -29.12 -17.02
CA ASP A 394 76.25 -29.09 -15.99
C ASP A 394 76.37 -27.70 -15.33
N GLN A 395 76.26 -26.62 -16.12
CA GLN A 395 76.34 -25.24 -15.61
C GLN A 395 75.18 -24.89 -14.67
N ILE A 396 73.97 -25.36 -15.00
CA ILE A 396 72.77 -25.13 -14.18
C ILE A 396 72.92 -25.81 -12.80
N THR A 397 73.56 -26.98 -12.75
CA THR A 397 73.71 -27.76 -11.52
C THR A 397 74.69 -27.09 -10.54
N ALA A 398 75.83 -26.58 -11.04
CA ALA A 398 76.82 -25.92 -10.20
C ALA A 398 76.32 -24.61 -9.56
N ALA A 399 75.56 -23.80 -10.32
CA ALA A 399 75.02 -22.55 -9.82
C ALA A 399 74.02 -22.74 -8.66
N ARG A 400 73.18 -23.79 -8.73
CA ARG A 400 72.16 -24.07 -7.70
C ARG A 400 72.73 -24.54 -6.36
N MET A 401 73.93 -25.13 -6.34
CA MET A 401 74.53 -25.64 -5.10
C MET A 401 75.19 -24.55 -4.25
N ALA A 402 75.54 -23.40 -4.82
CA ALA A 402 76.17 -22.29 -4.10
C ALA A 402 75.17 -21.42 -3.30
N GLU A 403 73.88 -21.52 -3.61
CA GLU A 403 72.80 -20.72 -3.01
C GLU A 403 72.24 -21.35 -1.71
N LEU A 404 72.58 -22.61 -1.43
CA LEU A 404 72.12 -23.37 -0.26
C LEU A 404 73.19 -23.38 0.85
N ASP A 405 73.17 -22.41 1.76
CA ASP A 405 73.99 -22.44 2.99
C ASP A 405 73.37 -23.44 4.00
N PRO A 406 74.01 -24.60 4.27
CA PRO A 406 73.45 -25.63 5.13
C PRO A 406 73.28 -25.20 6.59
N ALA A 407 73.98 -24.16 7.04
CA ALA A 407 73.95 -23.71 8.43
C ALA A 407 72.64 -23.00 8.81
N ASN A 408 71.99 -22.35 7.85
CA ASN A 408 70.74 -21.61 8.10
C ASN A 408 69.49 -22.48 7.88
N ILE A 409 69.62 -23.59 7.14
CA ILE A 409 68.50 -24.49 6.83
C ILE A 409 67.75 -24.98 8.08
N PRO A 410 68.39 -25.46 9.18
CA PRO A 410 67.65 -25.93 10.35
C PRO A 410 66.89 -24.82 11.08
N ALA A 411 67.49 -23.63 11.23
CA ALA A 411 66.87 -22.50 11.91
C ALA A 411 65.71 -21.90 11.10
N ASP A 412 65.87 -21.82 9.78
CA ASP A 412 64.80 -21.42 8.87
C ASP A 412 63.66 -22.44 8.87
N ILE A 413 63.98 -23.75 8.86
CA ILE A 413 62.99 -24.83 8.97
C ILE A 413 62.20 -24.73 10.28
N ASP A 414 62.86 -24.55 11.42
CA ASP A 414 62.18 -24.43 12.73
C ASP A 414 61.29 -23.19 12.80
N THR A 415 61.75 -22.07 12.23
CA THR A 415 60.96 -20.84 12.12
C THR A 415 59.73 -21.06 11.22
N LEU A 416 59.91 -21.76 10.10
CA LEU A 416 58.83 -22.08 9.16
C LEU A 416 57.83 -23.05 9.78
N LEU A 417 58.29 -24.09 10.49
CA LEU A 417 57.45 -25.05 11.23
C LEU A 417 56.61 -24.36 12.31
N THR A 418 57.21 -23.44 13.06
CA THR A 418 56.52 -22.68 14.10
C THR A 418 55.44 -21.79 13.49
N ARG A 419 55.78 -21.02 12.44
CA ARG A 419 54.82 -20.17 11.72
C ARG A 419 53.72 -20.99 11.06
N LEU A 420 54.06 -22.14 10.46
CA LEU A 420 53.12 -23.02 9.80
C LEU A 420 52.19 -23.69 10.80
N SER A 421 52.70 -24.09 11.97
CA SER A 421 51.87 -24.69 13.04
C SER A 421 50.88 -23.69 13.61
N ALA A 422 51.32 -22.45 13.88
CA ALA A 422 50.45 -21.37 14.34
C ALA A 422 49.40 -20.98 13.29
N ALA A 423 49.81 -20.82 12.02
CA ALA A 423 48.89 -20.52 10.92
C ALA A 423 47.89 -21.66 10.69
N ARG A 424 48.35 -22.93 10.78
CA ARG A 424 47.47 -24.10 10.66
C ARG A 424 46.46 -24.17 11.79
N ALA A 425 46.84 -23.87 13.02
CA ALA A 425 45.90 -23.83 14.16
C ALA A 425 44.84 -22.75 13.95
N ALA A 426 45.25 -21.53 13.61
CA ALA A 426 44.32 -20.43 13.34
C ALA A 426 43.36 -20.73 12.18
N LEU A 427 43.88 -21.29 11.08
CA LEU A 427 43.05 -21.70 9.95
C LEU A 427 42.11 -22.86 10.31
N LEU A 428 42.52 -23.82 11.13
CA LEU A 428 41.64 -24.91 11.57
C LEU A 428 40.53 -24.42 12.49
N ASP A 429 40.82 -23.46 13.38
CA ASP A 429 39.83 -22.84 14.25
C ASP A 429 38.82 -22.02 13.42
N GLU A 430 39.32 -21.24 12.46
CA GLU A 430 38.49 -20.49 11.51
C GLU A 430 37.64 -21.42 10.65
N ILE A 431 38.22 -22.48 10.07
CA ILE A 431 37.50 -23.49 9.29
C ILE A 431 36.45 -24.16 10.17
N THR A 432 36.75 -24.50 11.43
CA THR A 432 35.79 -25.16 12.31
C THR A 432 34.63 -24.23 12.67
N ALA A 433 34.91 -22.97 12.99
CA ALA A 433 33.89 -21.96 13.30
C ALA A 433 33.01 -21.63 12.08
N VAL A 434 33.62 -21.45 10.91
CA VAL A 434 32.91 -21.18 9.64
C VAL A 434 32.09 -22.40 9.23
N ARG A 435 32.66 -23.62 9.27
CA ARG A 435 31.94 -24.85 8.91
C ARG A 435 30.78 -25.15 9.85
N LEU A 436 30.91 -24.86 11.14
CA LEU A 436 29.82 -25.03 12.12
C LEU A 436 28.76 -23.93 11.99
N ALA A 437 29.10 -22.73 11.53
CA ALA A 437 28.15 -21.69 11.20
C ALA A 437 27.41 -21.97 9.87
N GLU A 438 28.10 -22.58 8.90
CA GLU A 438 27.51 -23.07 7.64
C GLU A 438 26.61 -24.29 7.87
N LEU A 439 26.98 -25.17 8.82
CA LEU A 439 26.11 -26.23 9.35
C LEU A 439 25.15 -25.65 10.39
N ASP A 440 24.28 -24.72 9.99
CA ASP A 440 23.13 -24.37 10.82
C ASP A 440 22.24 -25.61 10.92
N ALA A 441 22.40 -26.36 12.01
CA ALA A 441 21.62 -27.56 12.29
C ALA A 441 20.10 -27.27 12.35
N ALA A 442 19.70 -26.01 12.50
CA ALA A 442 18.30 -25.61 12.41
C ALA A 442 17.77 -25.61 10.97
N ASN A 443 18.61 -25.38 9.96
CA ASN A 443 18.20 -25.31 8.56
C ASN A 443 18.31 -26.65 7.83
N LEU A 444 19.15 -27.57 8.31
CA LEU A 444 19.32 -28.91 7.75
C LEU A 444 17.98 -29.67 7.55
N PRO A 445 17.03 -29.67 8.50
CA PRO A 445 15.70 -30.26 8.30
C PRO A 445 14.90 -29.56 7.19
N ALA A 446 14.91 -28.23 7.15
CA ALA A 446 14.19 -27.45 6.14
C ALA A 446 14.78 -27.63 4.73
N ASP A 447 16.11 -27.70 4.61
CA ASP A 447 16.82 -27.98 3.36
C ASP A 447 16.55 -29.40 2.87
N ILE A 448 16.47 -30.37 3.79
CA ILE A 448 16.09 -31.76 3.48
C ILE A 448 14.65 -31.81 2.99
N ASP A 449 13.71 -31.12 3.65
CA ASP A 449 12.30 -31.08 3.23
C ASP A 449 12.16 -30.38 1.86
N THR A 450 12.92 -29.32 1.62
CA THR A 450 12.99 -28.62 0.31
C THR A 450 13.53 -29.54 -0.76
N LEU A 451 14.62 -30.28 -0.48
CA LEU A 451 15.19 -31.25 -1.39
C LEU A 451 14.21 -32.39 -1.68
N LEU A 452 13.52 -32.89 -0.65
CA LEU A 452 12.53 -33.96 -0.78
C LEU A 452 11.35 -33.51 -1.64
N THR A 453 10.90 -32.26 -1.46
CA THR A 453 9.83 -31.64 -2.25
C THR A 453 10.26 -31.51 -3.72
N ARG A 454 11.45 -30.97 -3.97
CA ARG A 454 12.02 -30.86 -5.33
C ARG A 454 12.17 -32.22 -5.99
N LEU A 455 12.72 -33.20 -5.29
CA LEU A 455 12.91 -34.55 -5.82
C LEU A 455 11.57 -35.25 -6.09
N SER A 456 10.56 -35.02 -5.24
CA SER A 456 9.21 -35.54 -5.43
C SER A 456 8.53 -34.93 -6.66
N ALA A 457 8.69 -33.62 -6.88
CA ALA A 457 8.17 -32.94 -8.07
C ALA A 457 8.88 -33.39 -9.35
N THR A 458 10.22 -33.48 -9.35
CA THR A 458 10.99 -34.02 -10.48
C THR A 458 10.59 -35.46 -10.79
N ARG A 459 10.41 -36.28 -9.76
CA ARG A 459 9.94 -37.67 -9.91
C ARG A 459 8.53 -37.73 -10.50
N ALA A 460 7.63 -36.84 -10.10
CA ALA A 460 6.29 -36.76 -10.68
C ALA A 460 6.36 -36.39 -12.17
N GLY A 461 7.15 -35.38 -12.54
CA GLY A 461 7.36 -35.01 -13.95
C GLY A 461 7.88 -36.16 -14.81
N TYR A 462 8.90 -36.89 -14.36
CA TYR A 462 9.38 -38.07 -15.08
C TYR A 462 8.34 -39.19 -15.18
N LEU A 463 7.47 -39.35 -14.18
CA LEU A 463 6.40 -40.34 -14.23
C LEU A 463 5.28 -39.93 -15.18
N ASP A 464 4.98 -38.63 -15.27
CA ASP A 464 4.00 -38.08 -16.21
C ASP A 464 4.50 -38.20 -17.66
N GLU A 465 5.78 -37.90 -17.92
CA GLU A 465 6.41 -38.13 -19.23
C GLU A 465 6.37 -39.61 -19.64
N LEU A 466 6.72 -40.52 -18.71
CA LEU A 466 6.67 -41.97 -18.96
C LEU A 466 5.24 -42.46 -19.25
N ASP A 467 4.25 -41.92 -18.55
CA ASP A 467 2.83 -42.23 -18.77
C ASP A 467 2.35 -41.73 -20.14
N PHE A 468 2.74 -40.51 -20.53
CA PHE A 468 2.42 -39.94 -21.84
C PHE A 468 2.98 -40.78 -22.99
N ASP A 469 4.27 -41.13 -22.93
CA ASP A 469 4.93 -41.97 -23.93
C ASP A 469 4.27 -43.35 -24.04
N LEU A 470 3.91 -43.95 -22.89
CA LEU A 470 3.25 -45.24 -22.85
C LEU A 470 1.83 -45.17 -23.45
N GLN A 471 1.06 -44.13 -23.15
CA GLN A 471 -0.27 -43.92 -23.72
C GLN A 471 -0.21 -43.67 -25.23
N GLY A 472 0.78 -42.89 -25.70
CA GLY A 472 1.03 -42.68 -27.12
C GLY A 472 1.34 -44.00 -27.85
N LEU A 473 2.25 -44.80 -27.30
CA LEU A 473 2.59 -46.11 -27.84
C LEU A 473 1.39 -47.07 -27.85
N LEU A 474 0.63 -47.13 -26.75
CA LEU A 474 -0.57 -47.97 -26.66
C LEU A 474 -1.64 -47.55 -27.68
N THR A 475 -1.82 -46.24 -27.88
CA THR A 475 -2.75 -45.70 -28.89
C THR A 475 -2.32 -46.08 -30.30
N ALA A 476 -1.02 -45.98 -30.62
CA ALA A 476 -0.48 -46.39 -31.91
C ALA A 476 -0.64 -47.90 -32.16
N ILE A 477 -0.36 -48.71 -31.14
CA ILE A 477 -0.57 -50.17 -31.20
C ILE A 477 -2.04 -50.50 -31.40
N ALA A 478 -2.95 -49.85 -30.67
CA ALA A 478 -4.39 -50.05 -30.82
C ALA A 478 -4.87 -49.70 -32.23
N ALA A 479 -4.46 -48.55 -32.77
CA ALA A 479 -4.82 -48.13 -34.13
C ALA A 479 -4.26 -49.09 -35.20
N TYR A 480 -3.04 -49.59 -35.01
CA TYR A 480 -2.46 -50.60 -35.89
C TYR A 480 -3.26 -51.91 -35.83
N LEU A 481 -3.58 -52.39 -34.62
CA LEU A 481 -4.38 -53.59 -34.44
C LEU A 481 -5.79 -53.44 -35.02
N ASP A 482 -6.46 -52.30 -34.84
CA ASP A 482 -7.77 -52.03 -35.42
C ASP A 482 -7.72 -52.06 -36.95
N THR A 483 -6.66 -51.51 -37.55
CA THR A 483 -6.45 -51.53 -39.01
C THR A 483 -6.23 -52.95 -39.53
N GLU A 484 -5.35 -53.71 -38.86
CA GLU A 484 -5.07 -55.10 -39.21
C GLU A 484 -6.30 -55.99 -39.02
N ILE A 485 -7.04 -55.82 -37.92
CA ILE A 485 -8.28 -56.56 -37.65
C ILE A 485 -9.34 -56.21 -38.68
N ALA A 486 -9.51 -54.93 -39.05
CA ALA A 486 -10.45 -54.53 -40.10
C ALA A 486 -10.08 -55.14 -41.46
N ALA A 487 -8.78 -55.19 -41.80
CA ALA A 487 -8.29 -55.84 -43.00
C ALA A 487 -8.56 -57.35 -42.98
N ILE A 488 -8.28 -58.02 -41.85
CA ILE A 488 -8.55 -59.44 -41.66
C ILE A 488 -10.06 -59.73 -41.73
N LEU A 489 -10.90 -58.92 -41.07
CA LEU A 489 -12.36 -59.06 -41.15
C LEU A 489 -12.86 -58.87 -42.58
N GLY A 490 -12.34 -57.90 -43.32
CA GLY A 490 -12.67 -57.75 -44.75
C GLY A 490 -12.27 -58.94 -45.62
N LEU A 491 -11.28 -59.72 -45.20
CA LEU A 491 -10.86 -60.96 -45.85
C LEU A 491 -11.65 -62.20 -45.37
N VAL A 492 -12.19 -62.19 -44.15
CA VAL A 492 -12.82 -63.36 -43.53
C VAL A 492 -14.35 -63.30 -43.55
N ASP A 493 -14.94 -62.10 -43.58
CA ASP A 493 -16.40 -61.95 -43.54
C ASP A 493 -17.04 -62.58 -44.77
N SER A 494 -17.82 -63.63 -44.52
CA SER A 494 -18.70 -64.19 -45.50
C SER A 494 -19.85 -63.22 -45.76
N ALA A 495 -20.04 -62.78 -47.00
CA ALA A 495 -21.18 -61.95 -47.35
C ALA A 495 -22.39 -62.85 -47.67
N GLU A 496 -23.45 -62.72 -46.88
CA GLU A 496 -24.77 -63.28 -47.18
C GLU A 496 -25.60 -62.22 -47.91
N SER A 497 -26.14 -62.60 -49.07
CA SER A 497 -27.03 -61.78 -49.86
C SER A 497 -28.34 -62.54 -50.03
N VAL A 498 -29.45 -61.88 -49.67
CA VAL A 498 -30.80 -62.46 -49.73
C VAL A 498 -31.71 -61.51 -50.48
N GLY A 499 -32.54 -62.06 -51.35
CA GLY A 499 -33.53 -61.27 -52.06
C GLY A 499 -34.48 -62.14 -52.87
N PRO A 500 -35.70 -61.67 -53.15
CA PRO A 500 -36.50 -62.22 -54.23
C PRO A 500 -35.98 -61.66 -55.56
N TYR A 501 -35.66 -62.53 -56.51
CA TYR A 501 -35.54 -62.12 -57.91
C TYR A 501 -36.93 -62.07 -58.53
N SER A 502 -37.34 -60.92 -59.05
CA SER A 502 -38.59 -60.82 -59.81
C SER A 502 -38.34 -61.35 -61.21
N TYR A 503 -38.78 -62.59 -61.46
CA TYR A 503 -38.74 -63.20 -62.78
C TYR A 503 -39.68 -62.42 -63.70
N LEU A 504 -39.12 -61.77 -64.72
CA LEU A 504 -39.87 -61.00 -65.69
C LEU A 504 -40.30 -61.95 -66.80
N ASP A 505 -41.41 -62.64 -66.63
CA ASP A 505 -42.05 -63.50 -67.63
C ASP A 505 -42.05 -62.88 -69.04
N ALA A 506 -41.01 -63.21 -69.80
CA ALA A 506 -40.72 -62.65 -71.12
C ALA A 506 -40.30 -63.76 -72.11
N GLY A 507 -40.41 -65.02 -71.68
CA GLY A 507 -39.81 -66.17 -72.34
C GLY A 507 -38.27 -66.14 -72.34
N GLY A 508 -37.66 -67.33 -72.29
CA GLY A 508 -36.19 -67.48 -72.38
C GLY A 508 -35.46 -67.45 -71.04
N GLU A 509 -34.13 -67.39 -71.12
CA GLU A 509 -33.23 -67.48 -69.96
C GLU A 509 -33.04 -66.10 -69.30
N GLN A 510 -33.26 -66.03 -67.99
CA GLN A 510 -33.18 -64.80 -67.21
C GLN A 510 -32.16 -64.90 -66.09
N THR A 511 -31.44 -63.82 -65.82
CA THR A 511 -30.40 -63.80 -64.78
C THR A 511 -31.00 -63.52 -63.42
N VAL A 512 -30.98 -64.51 -62.54
CA VAL A 512 -31.52 -64.47 -61.18
C VAL A 512 -30.58 -63.68 -60.25
N VAL A 513 -29.28 -63.97 -60.32
CA VAL A 513 -28.24 -63.26 -59.57
C VAL A 513 -26.92 -63.34 -60.35
N GLU A 514 -26.14 -62.26 -60.31
CA GLU A 514 -24.79 -62.19 -60.86
C GLU A 514 -23.87 -61.61 -59.78
N ASP A 515 -22.76 -62.31 -59.51
CA ASP A 515 -21.68 -61.84 -58.66
C ASP A 515 -20.48 -61.49 -59.54
N THR A 516 -20.04 -60.25 -59.45
CA THR A 516 -18.92 -59.71 -60.21
C THR A 516 -17.64 -59.59 -59.38
N ALA A 517 -17.53 -60.30 -58.25
CA ALA A 517 -16.32 -60.30 -57.46
C ALA A 517 -15.15 -60.99 -58.19
N THR A 518 -13.96 -60.40 -58.04
CA THR A 518 -12.71 -60.87 -58.66
C THR A 518 -11.84 -61.70 -57.72
N THR A 519 -12.22 -61.84 -56.45
CA THR A 519 -11.51 -62.66 -55.46
C THR A 519 -12.03 -64.09 -55.44
N ARG A 520 -11.18 -65.04 -55.06
CA ARG A 520 -11.53 -66.45 -55.04
C ARG A 520 -12.48 -66.73 -53.88
N ARG A 521 -13.70 -67.16 -54.19
CA ARG A 521 -14.76 -67.39 -53.20
C ARG A 521 -15.29 -68.82 -53.27
N ARG A 522 -15.65 -69.33 -52.11
CA ARG A 522 -16.57 -70.45 -51.92
C ARG A 522 -17.97 -69.85 -51.89
N ILE A 523 -18.82 -70.26 -52.81
CA ILE A 523 -20.20 -69.79 -52.86
C ILE A 523 -21.12 -70.94 -52.50
N PHE A 524 -22.06 -70.69 -51.60
CA PHE A 524 -23.23 -71.51 -51.32
C PHE A 524 -24.45 -70.78 -51.88
N VAL A 525 -25.15 -71.39 -52.83
CA VAL A 525 -26.36 -70.82 -53.42
C VAL A 525 -27.54 -71.72 -53.06
N GLU A 526 -28.52 -71.15 -52.37
CA GLU A 526 -29.82 -71.75 -52.16
C GLU A 526 -30.86 -70.98 -52.97
N PHE A 527 -31.68 -71.67 -53.76
CA PHE A 527 -32.84 -71.07 -54.41
C PHE A 527 -34.06 -71.96 -54.26
N SER A 528 -35.22 -71.32 -54.18
CA SER A 528 -36.50 -72.00 -54.02
C SER A 528 -37.38 -71.80 -55.25
N ASN A 529 -37.82 -72.92 -55.82
CA ASN A 529 -38.80 -72.94 -56.90
C ASN A 529 -40.24 -72.89 -56.39
N ARG A 530 -40.48 -72.68 -55.07
CA ARG A 530 -41.79 -72.82 -54.44
C ARG A 530 -42.88 -71.93 -55.05
N ASN A 531 -42.47 -70.81 -55.64
CA ASN A 531 -43.39 -69.85 -56.25
C ASN A 531 -43.69 -70.18 -57.71
N MET A 532 -42.85 -70.98 -58.37
CA MET A 532 -42.94 -71.30 -59.80
C MET A 532 -44.16 -72.18 -60.10
N THR A 533 -44.76 -71.99 -61.27
CA THR A 533 -45.88 -72.82 -61.75
C THR A 533 -45.59 -73.59 -63.03
N GLN A 534 -44.38 -73.46 -63.60
CA GLN A 534 -43.88 -74.28 -64.71
C GLN A 534 -42.60 -75.05 -64.35
N THR A 535 -42.40 -76.20 -65.00
CA THR A 535 -41.11 -76.91 -64.96
C THR A 535 -40.09 -76.05 -65.69
N GLY A 536 -38.86 -76.00 -65.18
CA GLY A 536 -37.78 -75.28 -65.82
C GLY A 536 -36.43 -75.80 -65.39
N LYS A 537 -35.39 -75.02 -65.61
CA LYS A 537 -34.03 -75.33 -65.19
C LYS A 537 -33.31 -74.10 -64.69
N PHE A 538 -32.56 -74.29 -63.62
CA PHE A 538 -31.59 -73.33 -63.14
C PHE A 538 -30.24 -73.63 -63.78
N ILE A 539 -29.59 -72.61 -64.33
CA ILE A 539 -28.28 -72.76 -64.99
C ILE A 539 -27.30 -71.83 -64.31
N ILE A 540 -26.20 -72.39 -63.82
CA ILE A 540 -25.09 -71.66 -63.23
C ILE A 540 -24.02 -71.52 -64.29
N TYR A 541 -23.59 -70.29 -64.49
CA TYR A 541 -22.48 -69.96 -65.34
C TYR A 541 -21.29 -69.50 -64.52
N ARG A 542 -20.10 -69.87 -64.97
CA ARG A 542 -18.83 -69.30 -64.51
C ARG A 542 -18.21 -68.48 -65.62
N LYS A 543 -17.69 -67.30 -65.33
CA LYS A 543 -16.93 -66.51 -66.32
C LYS A 543 -15.61 -67.22 -66.60
N THR A 544 -15.18 -67.25 -67.87
CA THR A 544 -13.96 -67.97 -68.27
C THR A 544 -12.86 -67.07 -68.83
N ASP A 545 -13.19 -65.91 -69.38
CA ASP A 545 -12.20 -65.01 -70.00
C ASP A 545 -12.53 -63.50 -69.87
N GLY A 546 -13.13 -63.09 -68.76
CA GLY A 546 -13.45 -61.68 -68.52
C GLY A 546 -14.64 -61.15 -69.35
N THR A 547 -15.08 -61.85 -70.40
CA THR A 547 -16.28 -61.51 -71.20
C THR A 547 -17.27 -62.67 -71.31
N ASN A 548 -16.80 -63.89 -71.50
CA ASN A 548 -17.63 -65.07 -71.76
C ASN A 548 -17.93 -65.89 -70.50
N TYR A 549 -19.06 -66.60 -70.54
CA TYR A 549 -19.57 -67.44 -69.47
C TYR A 549 -19.75 -68.89 -69.97
N ASP A 550 -19.18 -69.86 -69.26
CA ASP A 550 -19.38 -71.29 -69.51
C ASP A 550 -20.42 -71.86 -68.54
N ILE A 551 -21.26 -72.77 -69.02
CA ILE A 551 -22.20 -73.52 -68.18
C ILE A 551 -21.38 -74.40 -67.23
N TRP A 552 -21.61 -74.19 -65.94
CA TRP A 552 -21.00 -75.00 -64.87
C TRP A 552 -21.94 -76.12 -64.44
N ALA A 553 -23.20 -75.78 -64.16
CA ALA A 553 -24.21 -76.72 -63.72
C ALA A 553 -25.57 -76.37 -64.29
N THR A 554 -26.40 -77.39 -64.52
CA THR A 554 -27.80 -77.24 -64.90
C THR A 554 -28.63 -78.14 -64.01
N VAL A 555 -29.62 -77.56 -63.34
CA VAL A 555 -30.47 -78.26 -62.38
C VAL A 555 -31.90 -78.18 -62.89
N PRO A 556 -32.50 -79.31 -63.33
CA PRO A 556 -33.90 -79.33 -63.69
C PRO A 556 -34.77 -79.15 -62.45
N CYS A 557 -35.87 -78.43 -62.60
CA CYS A 557 -36.83 -78.08 -61.57
C CYS A 557 -38.19 -78.61 -62.00
N THR A 558 -38.68 -79.66 -61.33
CA THR A 558 -40.00 -80.26 -61.61
C THR A 558 -41.02 -79.85 -60.55
N LEU A 559 -42.21 -79.41 -60.98
CA LEU A 559 -43.32 -79.09 -60.07
C LEU A 559 -43.93 -80.34 -59.46
N GLY A 560 -44.20 -80.32 -58.16
CA GLY A 560 -45.10 -81.28 -57.52
C GLY A 560 -44.53 -82.15 -56.39
N ALA A 561 -43.28 -81.95 -55.97
CA ALA A 561 -42.77 -82.47 -54.70
C ALA A 561 -42.63 -81.29 -53.73
N GLY A 562 -43.28 -81.37 -52.57
CA GLY A 562 -43.34 -80.27 -51.60
C GLY A 562 -41.96 -79.86 -51.07
N ASP A 563 -41.76 -78.55 -50.93
CA ASP A 563 -40.68 -77.87 -50.18
C ASP A 563 -39.25 -78.39 -50.35
N ASP A 564 -38.85 -78.78 -51.57
CA ASP A 564 -37.47 -79.15 -51.83
C ASP A 564 -36.63 -77.92 -52.20
N ARG A 565 -35.63 -77.63 -51.35
CA ARG A 565 -34.48 -76.77 -51.71
C ARG A 565 -33.93 -77.31 -53.03
N ALA A 566 -34.00 -76.50 -54.09
CA ALA A 566 -33.76 -77.03 -55.43
C ALA A 566 -32.27 -77.35 -55.66
N TRP A 567 -31.36 -76.76 -54.89
CA TRP A 567 -29.93 -76.98 -55.04
C TRP A 567 -29.14 -76.45 -53.84
N ASP A 568 -28.10 -77.20 -53.46
CA ASP A 568 -27.01 -76.76 -52.59
C ASP A 568 -25.73 -77.14 -53.33
N ALA A 569 -24.93 -76.15 -53.71
CA ALA A 569 -23.67 -76.39 -54.38
C ALA A 569 -22.60 -75.46 -53.84
N GLU A 570 -21.50 -76.10 -53.45
CA GLU A 570 -20.25 -75.44 -53.13
C GLU A 570 -19.44 -75.28 -54.42
N LEU A 571 -19.29 -74.05 -54.89
CA LEU A 571 -18.38 -73.74 -55.99
C LEU A 571 -17.23 -72.88 -55.50
N THR A 572 -16.01 -73.29 -55.85
CA THR A 572 -14.80 -72.48 -55.70
C THR A 572 -14.46 -71.88 -57.06
N THR A 573 -14.72 -70.61 -57.28
CA THR A 573 -14.36 -69.92 -58.52
C THR A 573 -13.41 -68.76 -58.20
N PRO A 574 -12.35 -68.55 -59.01
CA PRO A 574 -11.54 -67.34 -58.94
C PRO A 574 -12.20 -66.14 -59.65
N GLN A 575 -13.44 -66.28 -60.14
CA GLN A 575 -14.04 -65.37 -61.13
C GLN A 575 -15.56 -65.28 -61.01
N HIS A 576 -16.11 -64.23 -61.63
CA HIS A 576 -17.53 -63.89 -61.67
C HIS A 576 -18.42 -65.09 -62.03
N TRP A 577 -19.61 -65.14 -61.47
CA TRP A 577 -20.59 -66.18 -61.78
C TRP A 577 -21.98 -65.57 -61.90
N LYS A 578 -22.88 -66.26 -62.59
CA LYS A 578 -24.30 -65.89 -62.60
C LYS A 578 -25.18 -67.13 -62.56
N LEU A 579 -26.27 -67.05 -61.81
CA LEU A 579 -27.37 -68.00 -61.84
C LEU A 579 -28.45 -67.44 -62.75
N THR A 580 -28.98 -68.31 -63.59
CA THR A 580 -30.09 -68.00 -64.46
C THR A 580 -31.20 -69.04 -64.32
N TYR A 581 -32.40 -68.70 -64.75
CA TYR A 581 -33.54 -69.59 -64.81
C TYR A 581 -34.16 -69.55 -66.20
N THR A 582 -34.53 -70.73 -66.72
CA THR A 582 -35.26 -70.90 -67.98
C THR A 582 -36.44 -71.82 -67.75
N GLU A 583 -37.63 -71.39 -68.16
CA GLU A 583 -38.82 -72.23 -68.15
C GLU A 583 -38.88 -73.12 -69.39
N ASP A 584 -39.44 -74.32 -69.25
CA ASP A 584 -39.73 -75.18 -70.40
C ASP A 584 -40.95 -74.68 -71.18
N VAL A 585 -41.89 -74.04 -70.47
CA VAL A 585 -43.11 -73.43 -71.01
C VAL A 585 -43.34 -72.10 -70.30
N ASP A 586 -43.64 -71.07 -71.07
CA ASP A 586 -43.92 -69.71 -70.62
C ASP A 586 -45.09 -69.67 -69.61
N GLU A 587 -44.85 -69.16 -68.39
CA GLU A 587 -45.86 -69.16 -67.32
C GLU A 587 -46.81 -67.95 -67.32
N THR A 588 -46.58 -66.95 -68.19
CA THR A 588 -47.43 -65.76 -68.44
C THR A 588 -47.60 -64.81 -67.25
N ALA A 589 -46.89 -65.05 -66.15
CA ALA A 589 -46.95 -64.25 -64.93
C ALA A 589 -45.56 -64.11 -64.29
N ALA A 590 -45.19 -62.88 -63.93
CA ALA A 590 -43.97 -62.62 -63.17
C ALA A 590 -44.06 -63.21 -61.76
N ARG A 591 -42.98 -63.86 -61.31
CA ARG A 591 -42.92 -64.50 -59.99
C ARG A 591 -41.61 -64.22 -59.29
N ASP A 592 -41.69 -64.08 -57.98
CA ASP A 592 -40.50 -63.91 -57.17
C ASP A 592 -39.85 -65.27 -56.92
N ILE A 593 -38.57 -65.40 -57.26
CA ILE A 593 -37.73 -66.56 -56.95
C ILE A 593 -36.91 -66.18 -55.71
N PRO A 594 -37.22 -66.73 -54.52
CA PRO A 594 -36.39 -66.51 -53.34
C PRO A 594 -35.03 -67.16 -53.55
N TRP A 595 -33.96 -66.39 -53.31
CA TRP A 595 -32.60 -66.90 -53.31
C TRP A 595 -31.86 -66.44 -52.04
N ASN A 596 -30.93 -67.27 -51.59
CA ASN A 596 -29.93 -66.95 -50.60
C ASN A 596 -28.56 -67.34 -51.16
N VAL A 597 -27.62 -66.40 -51.13
CA VAL A 597 -26.24 -66.62 -51.57
C VAL A 597 -25.34 -66.28 -50.39
N ILE A 598 -24.61 -67.28 -49.90
CA ILE A 598 -23.55 -67.08 -48.91
C ILE A 598 -22.22 -67.23 -49.64
N THR A 599 -21.42 -66.18 -49.64
CA THR A 599 -20.06 -66.20 -50.20
C THR A 599 -19.05 -66.17 -49.07
N GLN A 600 -18.04 -67.04 -49.11
CA GLN A 600 -16.90 -67.08 -48.19
C GLN A 600 -15.62 -66.92 -49.01
N VAL A 601 -14.75 -65.98 -48.65
CA VAL A 601 -13.44 -65.81 -49.32
C VAL A 601 -12.52 -66.97 -48.93
N ILE A 602 -11.82 -67.57 -49.90
CA ILE A 602 -10.91 -68.70 -49.66
C ILE A 602 -9.44 -68.26 -49.70
N GLU A 603 -9.09 -67.32 -50.59
CA GLU A 603 -7.72 -66.82 -50.83
C GLU A 603 -7.72 -65.36 -51.28
#